data_AF-A0AAW8VT90-F1
#
_entry.id   AF-A0AAW8VT90-F1
#
_cell.length_a   1.000
_cell.length_b   1.000
_cell.length_c   1.000
_cell.angle_alpha   90.00
_cell.angle_beta   90.00
_cell.angle_gamma   90.00
#
_symmetry.space_group_name_H-M   'P 1'
#
loop_
_entity.id
_entity.type
_entity.pdbx_description
1 polymer ?
#
loop_
_entity_poly.entity_id
_entity_poly.type
_entity_poly.pdbx_seq_one_letter_code
_entity_poly.pdbx_strand_id
1 'polypeptide(L)'
;MKAYRRVQIITGGYLAVYLAALYLSTGVHTGIKLDDDQLIGYVTCGILAGLLGVSAVVKTGLQRKICALLLLLCCGTLLLFARYSVISFNEAFWYFIGVVYLLPVVILVDVVEFMFAGARESADEQAD
;
A
#
# COMPACT_ATOMS: atom_id res chain seq x y z
N MET A 1 -2.06 -18.02 6.09
CA MET A 1 -2.79 -17.79 4.80
C MET A 1 -3.78 -16.61 4.87
N LYS A 2 -4.67 -16.52 5.87
CA LYS A 2 -5.68 -15.44 5.96
C LYS A 2 -5.07 -14.03 6.11
N ALA A 3 -4.02 -13.87 6.93
CA ALA A 3 -3.36 -12.58 7.15
C ALA A 3 -2.72 -12.00 5.86
N TYR A 4 -1.99 -12.82 5.09
CA TYR A 4 -1.40 -12.38 3.83
C TYR A 4 -2.45 -11.90 2.81
N ARG A 5 -3.57 -12.61 2.69
CA ARG A 5 -4.68 -12.18 1.84
C ARG A 5 -5.33 -10.89 2.34
N ARG A 6 -5.40 -10.70 3.66
CA ARG A 6 -5.89 -9.46 4.28
C ARG A 6 -4.99 -8.28 3.91
N VAL A 7 -3.67 -8.43 4.00
CA VAL A 7 -2.69 -7.43 3.51
C VAL A 7 -2.99 -7.05 2.06
N GLN A 8 -3.14 -8.02 1.15
CA GLN A 8 -3.43 -7.75 -0.26
C GLN A 8 -4.73 -6.96 -0.47
N ILE A 9 -5.80 -7.33 0.23
CA ILE A 9 -7.12 -6.68 0.11
C ILE A 9 -7.04 -5.24 0.62
N ILE A 10 -6.44 -5.02 1.79
CA ILE A 10 -6.35 -3.69 2.39
C ILE A 10 -5.41 -2.80 1.57
N THR A 11 -4.29 -3.33 1.09
CA THR A 11 -3.40 -2.60 0.16
C THR A 11 -4.09 -2.27 -1.17
N GLY A 12 -4.93 -3.18 -1.70
CA GLY A 12 -5.75 -2.89 -2.88
C GLY A 12 -6.77 -1.77 -2.63
N GLY A 13 -7.40 -1.76 -1.45
CA GLY A 13 -8.28 -0.67 -1.02
C GLY A 13 -7.53 0.65 -0.88
N TYR A 14 -6.34 0.64 -0.27
CA TYR A 14 -5.47 1.81 -0.15
C TYR A 14 -5.08 2.37 -1.53
N LEU A 15 -4.68 1.50 -2.47
CA LEU A 15 -4.38 1.89 -3.84
C LEU A 15 -5.58 2.57 -4.51
N ALA A 16 -6.78 2.00 -4.40
CA ALA A 16 -7.98 2.58 -4.98
C ALA A 16 -8.31 3.97 -4.39
N VAL A 17 -8.21 4.10 -3.07
CA VAL A 17 -8.42 5.37 -2.37
C VAL A 17 -7.38 6.42 -2.79
N TYR A 18 -6.10 6.03 -2.87
CA TYR A 18 -5.03 6.95 -3.23
C TYR A 18 -5.15 7.42 -4.69
N LEU A 19 -5.52 6.51 -5.61
CA LEU A 19 -5.81 6.87 -7.00
C LEU A 19 -7.01 7.81 -7.11
N ALA A 20 -8.07 7.57 -6.34
CA ALA A 20 -9.22 8.47 -6.28
C ALA A 20 -8.83 9.85 -5.75
N ALA A 21 -7.99 9.90 -4.71
CA ALA A 21 -7.46 11.14 -4.15
C ALA A 21 -6.63 11.91 -5.18
N LEU A 22 -5.72 11.25 -5.92
CA LEU A 22 -4.95 11.85 -7.00
C LEU A 22 -5.85 12.37 -8.13
N TYR A 23 -6.82 11.55 -8.56
CA TYR A 23 -7.76 11.92 -9.62
C TYR A 23 -8.61 13.15 -9.26
N LEU A 24 -9.11 13.24 -8.03
CA LEU A 24 -9.93 14.36 -7.55
C LEU A 24 -9.11 15.58 -7.11
N SER A 25 -7.80 15.40 -6.90
CA SER A 25 -6.87 16.48 -6.54
C SER A 25 -6.65 17.51 -7.66
N THR A 26 -7.23 17.30 -8.83
CA THR A 26 -6.98 18.06 -10.04
C THR A 26 -7.77 19.38 -10.13
N GLY A 27 -7.99 20.08 -9.01
CA GLY A 27 -8.39 21.50 -8.96
C GLY A 27 -9.64 21.90 -9.76
N VAL A 28 -9.47 22.18 -11.06
CA VAL A 28 -10.46 22.78 -11.98
C VAL A 28 -10.97 21.78 -13.02
N HIS A 29 -10.28 20.65 -13.23
CA HIS A 29 -10.66 19.62 -14.20
C HIS A 29 -10.45 18.25 -13.57
N THR A 30 -11.53 17.49 -13.34
CA THR A 30 -11.43 16.06 -12.98
C THR A 30 -10.63 15.32 -14.06
N GLY A 31 -9.50 14.71 -13.72
CA GLY A 31 -8.64 14.08 -14.72
C GLY A 31 -7.33 13.55 -14.17
N ILE A 32 -6.51 12.98 -15.07
CA ILE A 32 -5.13 12.60 -14.77
C ILE A 32 -4.26 13.82 -15.08
N LYS A 33 -3.73 14.45 -14.04
CA LYS A 33 -2.70 15.49 -14.18
C LYS A 33 -1.34 14.81 -14.14
N LEU A 34 -0.63 14.91 -15.25
CA LEU A 34 0.76 14.43 -15.38
C LEU A 34 1.73 15.61 -15.25
N ASP A 35 1.47 16.53 -14.31
CA ASP A 35 2.50 17.48 -13.88
C ASP A 35 3.53 16.77 -12.99
N ASP A 36 4.72 17.35 -12.84
CA ASP A 36 5.84 16.70 -12.17
C ASP A 36 5.52 16.32 -10.71
N ASP A 37 4.67 17.11 -10.02
CA ASP A 37 4.33 16.91 -8.61
C ASP A 37 3.32 15.77 -8.42
N GLN A 38 2.42 15.53 -9.37
CA GLN A 38 1.43 14.44 -9.29
C GLN A 38 1.86 13.16 -10.00
N LEU A 39 2.72 13.26 -11.02
CA LEU A 39 3.26 12.13 -11.78
C LEU A 39 3.92 11.10 -10.86
N ILE A 40 4.72 11.56 -9.89
CA ILE A 40 5.38 10.67 -8.94
C ILE A 40 4.38 9.84 -8.12
N GLY A 41 3.21 10.41 -7.80
CA GLY A 41 2.12 9.71 -7.14
C GLY A 41 1.54 8.59 -8.01
N TYR A 42 1.25 8.89 -9.27
CA TYR A 42 0.75 7.89 -10.23
C TYR A 42 1.77 6.77 -10.51
N VAL A 43 3.04 7.11 -10.69
CA VAL A 43 4.13 6.13 -10.88
C VAL A 43 4.22 5.20 -9.68
N THR A 44 4.18 5.76 -8.46
CA THR A 44 4.25 4.96 -7.24
C THR A 44 3.01 4.07 -7.07
N CYS A 45 1.82 4.55 -7.43
CA CYS A 45 0.61 3.73 -7.48
C CYS A 45 0.71 2.60 -8.52
N GLY A 46 1.32 2.86 -9.68
CA GLY A 46 1.59 1.84 -10.70
C GLY A 46 2.53 0.74 -10.20
N ILE A 47 3.60 1.12 -9.49
CA ILE A 47 4.51 0.17 -8.84
C ILE A 47 3.74 -0.65 -7.79
N LEU A 48 2.92 -0.02 -6.96
CA LEU A 48 2.10 -0.72 -5.96
C LEU A 48 1.13 -1.71 -6.61
N ALA A 49 0.47 -1.33 -7.71
CA ALA A 49 -0.42 -2.20 -8.47
C ALA A 49 0.34 -3.41 -9.06
N GLY A 50 1.52 -3.19 -9.62
CA GLY A 50 2.40 -4.25 -10.12
C GLY A 50 2.81 -5.21 -9.00
N LEU A 51 3.23 -4.70 -7.85
CA LEU A 51 3.57 -5.50 -6.68
C LEU A 51 2.37 -6.29 -6.15
N LEU A 52 1.17 -5.70 -6.14
CA LEU A 52 -0.07 -6.41 -5.79
C LEU A 52 -0.32 -7.59 -6.76
N GLY A 53 -0.17 -7.37 -8.06
CA GLY A 53 -0.29 -8.43 -9.07
C GLY A 53 0.71 -9.57 -8.87
N VAL A 54 1.99 -9.23 -8.67
CA VAL A 54 3.04 -10.22 -8.36
C VAL A 54 2.72 -10.96 -7.06
N SER A 55 2.27 -10.26 -6.02
CA SER A 55 1.96 -10.86 -4.73
C SER A 55 0.88 -11.95 -4.81
N ALA A 56 -0.04 -11.85 -5.79
CA ALA A 56 -1.12 -12.80 -6.01
C ALA A 56 -0.66 -14.13 -6.61
N VAL A 57 0.43 -14.14 -7.39
CA VAL A 57 0.94 -15.35 -8.07
C VAL A 57 2.01 -16.09 -7.27
N VAL A 58 2.51 -15.48 -6.19
CA VAL A 58 3.58 -16.05 -5.35
C VAL A 58 3.08 -17.22 -4.49
N LYS A 59 3.84 -18.33 -4.55
CA LYS A 59 3.50 -19.59 -3.86
C LYS A 59 4.34 -19.87 -2.61
N THR A 60 5.59 -19.42 -2.56
CA THR A 60 6.51 -19.75 -1.45
C THR A 60 6.34 -18.82 -0.26
N GLY A 61 6.52 -19.34 0.96
CA GLY A 61 6.37 -18.57 2.20
C GLY A 61 7.32 -17.38 2.29
N LEU A 62 8.61 -17.57 1.94
CA LEU A 62 9.62 -16.50 1.95
C LEU A 62 9.26 -15.37 0.98
N GLN A 63 8.89 -15.70 -0.27
CA GLN A 63 8.51 -14.68 -1.25
C GLN A 63 7.25 -13.92 -0.82
N ARG A 64 6.29 -14.55 -0.14
CA ARG A 64 5.11 -13.86 0.43
C ARG A 64 5.51 -12.88 1.52
N LYS A 65 6.45 -13.22 2.40
CA LYS A 65 7.00 -12.30 3.41
C LYS A 65 7.67 -11.09 2.74
N ILE A 66 8.49 -11.33 1.72
CA ILE A 66 9.14 -10.25 0.95
C ILE A 66 8.08 -9.37 0.26
N CYS A 67 7.08 -9.96 -0.40
CA CYS A 67 6.00 -9.19 -1.03
C CYS A 67 5.22 -8.35 -0.02
N ALA A 68 4.88 -8.90 1.14
CA ALA A 68 4.16 -8.18 2.18
C ALA A 68 4.96 -6.96 2.68
N LEU A 69 6.27 -7.10 2.86
CA LEU A 69 7.16 -6.00 3.23
C LEU A 69 7.29 -4.95 2.11
N LEU A 70 7.38 -5.37 0.84
CA LEU A 70 7.43 -4.44 -0.29
C LEU A 70 6.12 -3.65 -0.46
N LEU A 71 4.97 -4.31 -0.27
CA LEU A 71 3.65 -3.66 -0.28
C LEU A 71 3.56 -2.62 0.84
N LEU A 72 3.97 -2.98 2.06
CA LEU A 72 4.02 -2.05 3.19
C LEU A 72 4.96 -0.88 2.93
N LEU A 73 6.17 -1.14 2.42
CA LEU A 73 7.14 -0.10 2.10
C LEU A 73 6.55 0.90 1.10
N CYS A 74 5.94 0.40 0.02
CA CYS A 74 5.35 1.23 -1.00
C CYS A 74 4.14 2.05 -0.47
N CYS A 75 3.31 1.45 0.39
CA CYS A 75 2.25 2.19 1.08
C CYS A 75 2.80 3.29 2.01
N GLY A 76 3.88 2.99 2.73
CA GLY A 76 4.60 3.94 3.57
C GLY A 76 5.19 5.09 2.76
N THR A 77 5.81 4.82 1.63
CA THR A 77 6.34 5.86 0.71
C THR A 77 5.23 6.79 0.24
N LEU A 78 4.08 6.26 -0.19
CA LEU A 78 2.92 7.07 -0.59
C LEU A 78 2.39 7.94 0.56
N LEU A 79 2.39 7.41 1.79
CA LEU A 79 2.02 8.18 2.98
C LEU A 79 3.03 9.32 3.23
N LEU A 80 4.33 9.04 3.13
CA LEU A 80 5.36 10.06 3.31
C LEU A 80 5.29 11.14 2.24
N PHE A 81 5.02 10.78 0.98
CA PHE A 81 4.81 11.74 -0.09
C PHE A 81 3.62 12.66 0.18
N ALA A 82 2.51 12.11 0.68
CA ALA A 82 1.37 12.92 1.11
C ALA A 82 1.69 13.79 2.33
N ARG A 83 2.49 13.29 3.29
CA ARG A 83 2.82 14.01 4.53
C ARG A 83 3.79 15.17 4.33
N TYR A 84 4.76 15.00 3.43
CA TYR A 84 5.80 15.99 3.13
C TYR A 84 5.48 16.83 1.89
N SER A 85 4.24 16.75 1.38
CA SER A 85 3.79 17.54 0.23
C SER A 85 4.67 17.35 -1.02
N VAL A 86 5.27 16.17 -1.16
CA VAL A 86 5.97 15.75 -2.39
C VAL A 86 4.96 15.62 -3.53
N ILE A 87 3.72 15.24 -3.19
CA ILE A 87 2.58 15.26 -4.09
C ILE A 87 1.68 16.42 -3.70
N SER A 88 1.39 17.28 -4.69
CA SER A 88 0.49 18.41 -4.50
C SER A 88 -0.96 17.92 -4.45
N PHE A 89 -1.57 18.07 -3.27
CA PHE A 89 -2.96 17.73 -3.01
C PHE A 89 -3.80 19.00 -2.80
N ASN A 90 -4.96 19.10 -3.45
CA ASN A 90 -5.91 20.20 -3.24
C ASN A 90 -6.86 19.93 -2.05
N GLU A 91 -7.89 20.76 -1.89
CA GLU A 91 -8.89 20.59 -0.83
C GLU A 91 -9.68 19.27 -0.89
N ALA A 92 -9.83 18.66 -2.05
CA ALA A 92 -10.52 17.36 -2.17
C ALA A 92 -9.79 16.23 -1.42
N PHE A 93 -8.48 16.38 -1.16
CA PHE A 93 -7.73 15.41 -0.36
C PHE A 93 -8.20 15.34 1.09
N TRP A 94 -8.84 16.38 1.64
CA TRP A 94 -9.39 16.37 3.00
C TRP A 94 -10.40 15.24 3.23
N TYR A 95 -11.16 14.85 2.22
CA TYR A 95 -12.11 13.73 2.32
C TYR A 95 -11.40 12.37 2.45
N PHE A 96 -10.14 12.28 2.01
CA PHE A 96 -9.36 11.05 1.99
C PHE A 96 -8.33 10.97 3.11
N ILE A 97 -8.03 12.09 3.80
CA ILE A 97 -6.93 12.19 4.76
C ILE A 97 -6.99 11.10 5.85
N GLY A 98 -8.17 10.86 6.42
CA GLY A 98 -8.34 9.84 7.46
C GLY A 98 -7.99 8.44 6.95
N VAL A 99 -8.47 8.10 5.76
CA VAL A 99 -8.24 6.78 5.15
C VAL A 99 -6.79 6.63 4.68
N VAL A 100 -6.22 7.66 4.08
CA VAL A 100 -4.83 7.67 3.60
C VAL A 100 -3.84 7.49 4.75
N TYR A 101 -4.11 8.07 5.91
CA TYR A 101 -3.24 7.93 7.08
C TYR A 101 -3.51 6.65 7.88
N LEU A 102 -4.77 6.20 7.96
CA LEU A 102 -5.14 5.03 8.76
C LEU A 102 -4.75 3.70 8.08
N LEU A 103 -5.00 3.56 6.77
CA LEU A 103 -4.79 2.29 6.08
C LEU A 103 -3.33 1.80 6.12
N PRO A 104 -2.29 2.63 5.93
CA PRO A 104 -0.91 2.18 6.09
C PRO A 104 -0.60 1.63 7.48
N VAL A 105 -1.21 2.18 8.54
CA VAL A 105 -1.06 1.67 9.91
C VAL A 105 -1.73 0.30 10.06
N VAL A 106 -2.92 0.12 9.49
CA VAL A 106 -3.61 -1.18 9.49
C VAL A 106 -2.79 -2.21 8.70
N ILE A 107 -2.24 -1.85 7.54
CA ILE A 107 -1.37 -2.70 6.73
C ILE A 107 -0.12 -3.08 7.53
N LEU A 108 0.50 -2.14 8.26
CA LEU A 108 1.65 -2.40 9.12
C LEU A 108 1.31 -3.48 10.18
N VAL A 109 0.21 -3.33 10.90
CA VAL A 109 -0.23 -4.31 11.91
C VAL A 109 -0.43 -5.68 11.29
N ASP A 110 -1.10 -5.74 10.13
CA ASP A 110 -1.35 -7.01 9.42
C ASP A 110 -0.06 -7.68 8.92
N VAL A 111 0.90 -6.89 8.45
CA VAL A 111 2.21 -7.40 8.04
C VAL A 111 2.98 -7.91 9.25
N VAL A 112 2.97 -7.19 10.37
CA VAL A 112 3.60 -7.64 11.62
C VAL A 112 2.99 -8.96 12.09
N GLU A 113 1.65 -9.06 12.14
CA GLU A 113 0.95 -10.30 12.50
C GLU A 113 1.35 -11.46 11.56
N PHE A 114 1.39 -11.20 10.25
CA PHE A 114 1.80 -12.20 9.27
C PHE A 114 3.25 -12.67 9.47
N MET A 115 4.17 -11.76 9.80
CA MET A 115 5.57 -12.09 10.05
C MET A 115 5.75 -12.97 11.30
N PHE A 116 5.03 -12.66 12.39
CA PHE A 116 5.06 -13.45 13.62
C PHE A 116 4.36 -14.80 13.49
N ALA A 117 3.25 -14.88 12.76
CA ALA A 117 2.56 -16.15 12.50
C ALA A 117 3.49 -17.15 11.79
N GLY A 118 4.20 -16.68 10.76
CA GLY A 118 5.17 -17.51 10.05
C GLY A 118 6.51 -17.70 10.77
N ALA A 119 6.72 -17.16 11.98
CA ALA A 119 7.87 -17.46 12.83
C ALA A 119 7.56 -18.57 13.84
N ARG A 120 6.30 -18.66 14.29
CA ARG A 120 5.80 -19.78 15.11
C ARG A 120 5.82 -21.11 14.35
N GLU A 121 5.31 -21.13 13.11
CA GLU A 121 5.30 -22.35 12.29
C GLU A 121 6.71 -22.94 12.09
N SER A 122 7.74 -22.09 11.92
CA SER A 122 9.13 -22.54 11.77
C SER A 122 9.82 -22.97 13.07
N ALA A 123 9.31 -22.52 14.23
CA ALA A 123 9.86 -22.90 15.53
C ALA A 123 9.33 -24.26 15.98
N ASP A 124 8.06 -24.56 15.67
CA ASP A 124 7.44 -25.85 15.98
C ASP A 124 8.02 -26.97 15.09
N GLU A 125 8.33 -26.70 13.81
CA GLU A 125 8.99 -27.68 12.91
C GLU A 125 10.44 -28.04 13.29
N GLN A 126 11.08 -27.26 14.17
CA GLN A 126 12.43 -27.55 14.67
C GLN A 126 12.44 -28.25 16.04
N ALA A 127 11.26 -28.39 16.65
CA ALA A 127 11.08 -29.00 17.97
C ALA A 127 10.59 -30.47 17.91
N ASP A 128 10.23 -30.96 16.73
CA ASP A 128 9.97 -32.39 16.40
C ASP A 128 11.20 -33.03 15.73
#